data_AF-A0A536E5J1-F1
#
_entry.id   AF-A0A536E5J1-F1
#
_cell.length_a   1.000
_cell.length_b   1.000
_cell.length_c   1.000
_cell.angle_alpha   90.00
_cell.angle_beta   90.00
_cell.angle_gamma   90.00
#
_symmetry.space_group_name_H-M   'P 1'
#
loop_
_entity.id
_entity.type
_entity.pdbx_description
1 polymer ?
#
loop_
_entity_poly.entity_id
_entity_poly.type
_entity_poly.pdbx_seq_one_letter_code
_entity_poly.pdbx_strand_id
1 'polypeptide(L)'
;MVKHTSGPLGSANQEIRAAIDAFVEGRRASRRLPSLLKRTDAMLAELETLNLLQVRRAPKSWQSELSALVIDLPFEYEPRIAQHPSPTAAIDVVFEIQHGLFRLMTGAEFEDELLEVASDDGVRSTEAASNLTELAGRLSAWTSQRR
;
A
#
# COMPACT_ATOMS: atom_id res chain seq x y z
N MET A 1 50.19 -5.50 -3.25
CA MET A 1 48.74 -5.29 -3.50
C MET A 1 48.08 -6.66 -3.49
N VAL A 2 47.51 -7.09 -2.37
CA VAL A 2 46.93 -8.44 -2.24
C VAL A 2 45.47 -8.39 -2.70
N LYS A 3 45.17 -9.01 -3.84
CA LYS A 3 43.81 -9.24 -4.30
C LYS A 3 43.21 -10.34 -3.42
N HIS A 4 42.34 -9.98 -2.48
CA HIS A 4 41.46 -10.94 -1.83
C HIS A 4 40.36 -11.34 -2.82
N THR A 5 40.70 -12.22 -3.76
CA THR A 5 39.68 -12.99 -4.47
C THR A 5 39.09 -13.96 -3.46
N SER A 6 37.92 -13.62 -2.90
CA SER A 6 37.11 -14.54 -2.10
C SER A 6 37.03 -15.86 -2.86
N GLY A 7 37.57 -16.95 -2.30
CA GLY A 7 37.44 -18.26 -2.91
C GLY A 7 35.96 -18.66 -3.05
N PRO A 8 35.63 -19.80 -3.67
CA PRO A 8 34.25 -20.25 -3.85
C PRO A 8 33.40 -20.20 -2.56
N LEU A 9 34.02 -20.55 -1.43
CA LEU A 9 33.41 -20.47 -0.10
C LEU A 9 33.10 -19.02 0.34
N GLY A 10 33.96 -18.08 -0.04
CA GLY A 10 33.78 -16.67 0.24
C GLY A 10 32.71 -15.98 -0.61
N SER A 11 32.52 -16.43 -1.87
CA SER A 11 31.35 -16.05 -2.69
C SER A 11 30.06 -16.58 -2.08
N ALA A 12 30.02 -17.86 -1.74
CA ALA A 12 28.87 -18.48 -1.10
C ALA A 12 28.47 -17.78 0.20
N ASN A 13 29.45 -17.38 1.03
CA ASN A 13 29.18 -16.61 2.24
C ASN A 13 28.58 -15.21 1.98
N GLN A 14 28.96 -14.56 0.88
CA GLN A 14 28.37 -13.27 0.49
C GLN A 14 26.93 -13.44 0.00
N GLU A 15 26.67 -14.46 -0.82
CA GLU A 15 25.32 -14.79 -1.29
C GLU A 15 24.39 -15.15 -0.13
N ILE A 16 24.86 -15.95 0.83
CA ILE A 16 24.09 -16.29 2.03
C ILE A 16 23.75 -15.03 2.84
N ARG A 17 24.71 -14.10 3.03
CA ARG A 17 24.46 -12.84 3.74
C ARG A 17 23.43 -11.97 3.02
N ALA A 18 23.58 -11.80 1.71
CA ALA A 18 22.64 -11.02 0.90
C ALA A 18 21.22 -11.61 0.98
N ALA A 19 21.08 -12.94 0.95
CA ALA A 19 19.80 -13.63 1.09
C ALA A 19 19.18 -13.44 2.49
N ILE A 20 20.00 -13.50 3.55
CA ILE A 20 19.54 -13.24 4.93
C ILE A 20 19.07 -11.79 5.08
N ASP A 21 19.84 -10.83 4.57
CA ASP A 21 19.50 -9.40 4.64
C ASP A 21 18.18 -9.12 3.91
N ALA A 22 18.02 -9.66 2.70
CA ALA A 22 16.78 -9.56 1.94
C ALA A 22 15.59 -10.20 2.66
N PHE A 23 15.79 -11.35 3.30
CA PHE A 23 14.74 -12.02 4.07
C PHE A 23 14.31 -11.22 5.31
N VAL A 24 15.26 -10.67 6.05
CA VAL A 24 15.00 -9.83 7.22
C VAL A 24 14.24 -8.56 6.80
N GLU A 25 14.66 -7.92 5.72
CA GLU A 25 14.00 -6.73 5.20
C GLU A 25 12.57 -7.04 4.74
N GLY A 26 12.36 -8.13 3.99
CA GLY A 26 11.03 -8.60 3.61
C GLY A 26 10.12 -8.89 4.81
N ARG A 27 10.67 -9.45 5.90
CA ARG A 27 9.90 -9.69 7.14
C ARG A 27 9.57 -8.41 7.89
N ARG A 28 10.45 -7.41 7.89
CA ARG A 28 10.19 -6.09 8.48
C ARG A 28 9.12 -5.35 7.69
N ALA A 29 9.25 -5.28 6.37
CA ALA A 29 8.24 -4.70 5.49
C ALA A 29 6.86 -5.35 5.73
N SER A 30 6.81 -6.69 5.75
CA SER A 30 5.59 -7.46 6.02
C SER A 30 4.93 -7.17 7.38
N ARG A 31 5.70 -6.74 8.39
CA ARG A 31 5.17 -6.33 9.70
C ARG A 31 4.71 -4.87 9.73
N ARG A 32 5.28 -4.02 8.87
CA ARG A 32 4.94 -2.59 8.75
C ARG A 32 3.72 -2.34 7.86
N LEU A 33 3.47 -3.18 6.85
CA LEU A 33 2.33 -3.02 5.94
C LEU A 33 0.98 -2.83 6.65
N PRO A 34 0.60 -3.62 7.68
CA PRO A 34 -0.67 -3.41 8.38
C PRO A 34 -0.76 -2.07 9.11
N SER A 35 0.35 -1.55 9.63
CA SER A 35 0.36 -0.21 10.26
C SER A 35 0.22 0.91 9.23
N LEU A 36 0.78 0.73 8.03
CA LEU A 36 0.63 1.69 6.93
C LEU A 36 -0.81 1.73 6.42
N LEU A 37 -1.45 0.56 6.26
CA LEU A 37 -2.87 0.49 5.89
C LEU A 37 -3.77 1.15 6.93
N LYS A 38 -3.55 0.91 8.23
CA LYS A 38 -4.31 1.59 9.28
C LYS A 38 -4.16 3.11 9.22
N ARG A 39 -2.97 3.58 8.85
CA ARG A 39 -2.70 5.01 8.72
C ARG A 39 -3.38 5.60 7.47
N THR A 40 -3.38 4.89 6.34
CA THR A 40 -4.16 5.31 5.15
C THR A 40 -5.66 5.34 5.45
N ASP A 41 -6.20 4.33 6.15
CA ASP A 41 -7.61 4.28 6.52
C ASP A 41 -8.02 5.46 7.41
N ALA A 42 -7.17 5.83 8.38
CA ALA A 42 -7.41 6.99 9.23
C ALA A 42 -7.40 8.30 8.43
N MET A 43 -6.44 8.47 7.52
CA MET A 43 -6.38 9.64 6.64
C MET A 43 -7.60 9.74 5.72
N LEU A 44 -8.06 8.61 5.16
CA LEU A 44 -9.28 8.55 4.35
C LEU A 44 -10.50 8.99 5.16
N ALA A 45 -10.70 8.44 6.36
CA ALA A 45 -11.83 8.79 7.20
C ALA A 45 -11.90 10.30 7.52
N GLU A 46 -10.74 10.92 7.79
CA GLU A 46 -10.65 12.37 8.02
C GLU A 46 -11.00 13.17 6.75
N LEU A 47 -10.45 12.79 5.60
CA LEU A 47 -10.73 13.46 4.34
C LEU A 47 -12.17 13.29 3.88
N GLU A 48 -12.76 12.11 4.06
CA GLU A 48 -14.17 11.84 3.80
C GLU A 48 -15.05 12.72 4.67
N THR A 49 -14.71 12.87 5.96
CA THR A 49 -15.42 13.79 6.86
C THR A 49 -15.35 15.22 6.34
N LEU A 50 -14.18 15.70 5.91
CA LEU A 50 -14.02 17.03 5.32
C LEU A 50 -14.80 17.21 4.01
N ASN A 51 -14.84 16.16 3.18
CA ASN A 51 -15.59 16.14 1.93
C ASN A 51 -17.10 16.23 2.18
N LEU A 52 -17.62 15.48 3.15
CA LEU A 52 -19.02 15.53 3.58
C LEU A 52 -19.41 16.90 4.15
N LEU A 53 -18.49 17.56 4.85
CA LEU A 53 -18.64 18.94 5.32
C LEU A 53 -18.47 19.99 4.20
N GLN A 54 -18.28 19.57 2.95
CA GLN A 54 -18.07 20.42 1.77
C GLN A 54 -16.92 21.42 1.94
N VAL A 55 -15.89 21.04 2.67
CA VAL A 55 -14.70 21.87 2.83
C VAL A 55 -13.97 21.93 1.48
N ARG A 56 -13.70 23.15 1.00
CA ARG A 56 -13.10 23.33 -0.33
C ARG A 56 -11.64 22.87 -0.44
N ARG A 57 -10.91 22.82 0.67
CA ARG A 57 -9.47 22.54 0.71
C ARG A 57 -9.10 21.71 1.94
N ALA A 58 -8.25 20.72 1.76
CA ALA A 58 -7.67 19.97 2.86
C ALA A 58 -6.81 20.88 3.76
N PRO A 59 -6.76 20.63 5.08
CA PRO A 59 -5.86 21.32 6.00
C PRO A 59 -4.39 21.19 5.60
N LYS A 60 -3.56 22.17 5.95
CA LYS A 60 -2.12 22.12 5.67
C LYS A 60 -1.39 20.96 6.37
N SER A 61 -1.90 20.49 7.52
CA SER A 61 -1.33 19.35 8.25
C SER A 61 -1.34 18.07 7.42
N TRP A 62 -2.35 17.91 6.57
CA TRP A 62 -2.49 16.75 5.70
C TRP A 62 -1.26 16.54 4.79
N GLN A 63 -0.67 17.61 4.26
CA GLN A 63 0.50 17.49 3.38
C GLN A 63 1.72 16.94 4.14
N SER A 64 1.90 17.36 5.39
CA SER A 64 2.96 16.84 6.27
C SER A 64 2.71 15.37 6.63
N GLU A 65 1.45 15.02 6.91
CA GLU A 65 1.05 13.64 7.23
C GLU A 65 1.23 12.70 6.04
N LEU A 66 0.86 13.13 4.82
CA LEU A 66 1.10 12.43 3.58
C LEU A 66 2.61 12.27 3.32
N SER A 67 3.39 13.33 3.47
CA SER A 67 4.85 13.26 3.26
C SER A 67 5.49 12.23 4.20
N ALA A 68 5.06 12.23 5.47
CA ALA A 68 5.53 11.26 6.45
C ALA A 68 5.01 9.83 6.16
N LEU A 69 3.86 9.67 5.50
CA LEU A 69 3.40 8.36 5.04
C LEU A 69 4.27 7.86 3.89
N VAL A 70 4.55 8.72 2.90
CA VAL A 70 5.36 8.41 1.71
C VAL A 70 6.77 7.96 2.07
N ILE A 71 7.42 8.62 3.03
CA ILE A 71 8.75 8.23 3.53
C ILE A 71 8.77 6.80 4.09
N ASP A 72 7.66 6.35 4.67
CA ASP A 72 7.55 5.03 5.26
C ASP A 72 7.13 3.94 4.26
N LEU A 73 6.84 4.29 3.00
CA LEU A 73 6.39 3.33 2.01
C LEU A 73 7.52 2.36 1.61
N PRO A 74 7.22 1.07 1.48
CA PRO A 74 8.15 0.06 0.99
C PRO A 74 8.25 0.03 -0.55
N PHE A 75 7.90 1.13 -1.21
CA PHE A 75 7.98 1.32 -2.66
C PHE A 75 8.15 2.81 -2.97
N GLU A 76 8.73 3.10 -4.13
CA GLU A 76 8.86 4.47 -4.61
C GLU A 76 7.49 5.01 -5.02
N TYR A 77 7.11 6.16 -4.48
CA TYR A 77 5.87 6.84 -4.81
C TYR A 77 6.09 8.36 -4.79
N GLU A 78 5.68 9.02 -5.87
CA GLU A 78 5.73 10.48 -5.98
C GLU A 78 4.30 11.03 -6.07
N PRO A 79 3.79 11.69 -5.02
CA PRO A 79 2.42 12.21 -5.02
C PRO A 79 2.24 13.30 -6.06
N ARG A 80 1.32 13.10 -7.01
CA ARG A 80 0.96 14.11 -8.02
C ARG A 80 -0.21 14.95 -7.52
N ILE A 81 0.07 15.85 -6.57
CA ILE A 81 -0.98 16.65 -5.92
C ILE A 81 -0.58 18.11 -5.73
N ALA A 82 -1.57 19.01 -5.85
CA ALA A 82 -1.39 20.44 -5.58
C ALA A 82 -1.10 20.69 -4.09
N GLN A 83 -0.47 21.83 -3.76
CA GLN A 83 -0.15 22.20 -2.38
C GLN A 83 -1.37 22.36 -1.45
N HIS A 84 -2.55 22.68 -2.02
CA HIS A 84 -3.79 22.83 -1.28
C HIS A 84 -4.91 22.08 -2.01
N PRO A 85 -4.91 20.74 -1.97
CA PRO A 85 -5.87 19.95 -2.71
C PRO A 85 -7.26 20.07 -2.11
N SER A 86 -8.29 19.77 -2.90
CA SER A 86 -9.61 19.46 -2.34
C SER A 86 -9.53 18.15 -1.55
N PRO A 87 -10.44 17.92 -0.58
CA PRO A 87 -10.51 16.63 0.11
C PRO A 87 -10.63 15.44 -0.86
N THR A 88 -11.41 15.58 -1.95
CA THR A 88 -11.53 14.55 -3.00
C THR A 88 -10.20 14.22 -3.66
N ALA A 89 -9.43 15.23 -4.11
CA ALA A 89 -8.14 14.99 -4.73
C ALA A 89 -7.13 14.36 -3.76
N ALA A 90 -7.21 14.71 -2.47
CA ALA A 90 -6.41 14.09 -1.43
C ALA A 90 -6.81 12.62 -1.18
N ILE A 91 -8.10 12.29 -1.27
CA ILE A 91 -8.62 10.92 -1.15
C ILE A 91 -8.04 10.05 -2.27
N ASP A 92 -8.05 10.53 -3.51
CA ASP A 92 -7.53 9.81 -4.67
C ASP A 92 -6.06 9.37 -4.46
N VAL A 93 -5.22 10.28 -3.96
CA VAL A 93 -3.80 9.99 -3.64
C VAL A 93 -3.66 8.94 -2.55
N VAL A 94 -4.47 9.01 -1.49
CA VAL A 94 -4.38 8.02 -0.41
C VAL A 94 -4.86 6.64 -0.90
N PHE A 95 -5.85 6.59 -1.80
CA PHE A 95 -6.26 5.34 -2.45
C PHE A 95 -5.16 4.75 -3.33
N GLU A 96 -4.44 5.55 -4.11
CA GLU A 96 -3.29 5.06 -4.90
C GLU A 96 -2.22 4.42 -4.00
N ILE A 97 -1.91 5.05 -2.86
CA ILE A 97 -0.96 4.51 -1.88
C ILE A 97 -1.50 3.19 -1.29
N GLN A 98 -2.77 3.18 -0.87
CA GLN A 98 -3.40 2.00 -0.30
C GLN A 98 -3.41 0.84 -1.30
N HIS A 99 -3.65 1.13 -2.59
CA HIS A 99 -3.58 0.15 -3.67
C HIS A 99 -2.16 -0.43 -3.81
N GLY A 100 -1.12 0.41 -3.80
CA GLY A 100 0.27 -0.04 -3.78
C GLY A 100 0.60 -0.96 -2.60
N LEU A 101 0.11 -0.62 -1.40
CA LEU A 101 0.28 -1.45 -0.19
C LEU A 101 -0.44 -2.79 -0.31
N PHE A 102 -1.65 -2.83 -0.89
CA PHE A 102 -2.39 -4.07 -1.12
C PHE A 102 -1.72 -4.97 -2.17
N ARG A 103 -1.20 -4.41 -3.27
CA ARG A 103 -0.41 -5.16 -4.26
C ARG A 103 0.79 -5.84 -3.62
N LEU A 104 1.53 -5.12 -2.77
CA LEU A 104 2.65 -5.70 -2.02
C LEU A 104 2.24 -6.79 -1.04
N MET A 105 1.08 -6.65 -0.39
CA MET A 105 0.59 -7.64 0.58
C MET A 105 0.09 -8.93 -0.07
N THR A 106 -0.57 -8.81 -1.22
CA THR A 106 -1.27 -9.93 -1.87
C THR A 106 -0.47 -10.58 -3.00
N GLY A 107 0.52 -9.88 -3.55
CA GLY A 107 1.25 -10.28 -4.75
C GLY A 107 0.38 -10.28 -6.01
N ALA A 108 -0.85 -9.76 -5.92
CA ALA A 108 -1.75 -9.64 -7.06
C ALA A 108 -1.55 -8.27 -7.72
N GLU A 109 -1.36 -8.28 -9.04
CA GLU A 109 -1.63 -7.12 -9.88
C GLU A 109 -3.16 -7.00 -9.91
N PHE A 110 -3.73 -6.12 -9.10
CA PHE A 110 -5.11 -5.72 -9.32
C PHE A 110 -5.08 -4.90 -10.61
N GLU A 111 -5.60 -5.50 -11.69
CA GLU A 111 -5.88 -4.77 -12.92
C GLU A 111 -6.72 -3.55 -12.54
N ASP A 112 -6.31 -2.38 -13.00
CA ASP A 112 -7.02 -1.11 -12.81
C ASP A 112 -8.42 -1.20 -13.42
N GLU A 113 -9.36 -1.86 -12.75
CA GLU A 113 -10.79 -1.63 -12.95
C GLU A 113 -11.09 -0.31 -12.23
N LEU A 114 -10.67 0.74 -12.91
CA LEU A 114 -11.00 2.14 -12.67
C LEU A 114 -12.42 2.25 -12.13
N LEU A 115 -12.54 3.05 -11.08
CA LEU A 115 -13.72 3.79 -10.66
C LEU A 115 -14.58 4.24 -11.86
N GLU A 116 -15.39 3.35 -12.42
CA GLU A 116 -16.58 3.72 -13.17
C GLU A 116 -17.58 4.21 -12.13
N VAL A 117 -17.50 5.52 -11.91
CA VAL A 117 -18.48 6.32 -11.19
C VAL A 117 -19.87 5.89 -11.61
N ALA A 118 -20.67 5.56 -10.60
CA ALA A 118 -22.09 5.27 -10.66
C ALA A 118 -22.81 6.01 -11.80
N SER A 119 -23.16 5.28 -12.85
CA SER A 119 -24.24 5.61 -13.79
C SER A 119 -24.70 4.30 -14.44
N ASP A 120 -25.73 3.72 -13.81
CA ASP A 120 -26.88 3.05 -14.45
C ASP A 120 -26.58 1.92 -15.48
N ASP A 121 -26.59 0.65 -15.04
CA ASP A 121 -27.71 -0.27 -15.29
C ASP A 121 -27.43 -1.70 -14.75
N GLY A 122 -28.19 -2.09 -13.71
CA GLY A 122 -28.82 -3.40 -13.53
C GLY A 122 -28.10 -4.77 -13.55
N VAL A 123 -26.83 -4.99 -13.96
CA VAL A 123 -26.37 -6.38 -14.26
C VAL A 123 -24.94 -6.76 -13.79
N ARG A 124 -24.44 -6.29 -12.65
CA ARG A 124 -23.11 -6.72 -12.14
C ARG A 124 -23.02 -7.14 -10.66
N SER A 125 -24.14 -7.55 -10.06
CA SER A 125 -24.21 -7.84 -8.62
C SER A 125 -23.59 -9.19 -8.18
N THR A 126 -23.07 -10.03 -9.08
CA THR A 126 -22.59 -11.39 -8.75
C THR A 126 -21.06 -11.55 -8.75
N GLU A 127 -20.32 -10.76 -9.55
CA GLU A 127 -18.85 -10.87 -9.63
C GLU A 127 -18.15 -10.10 -8.50
N ALA A 128 -18.60 -8.89 -8.18
CA ALA A 128 -18.03 -8.11 -7.07
C ALA A 128 -18.18 -8.82 -5.71
N ALA A 129 -19.28 -9.55 -5.51
CA ALA A 129 -19.51 -10.35 -4.29
C ALA A 129 -18.58 -11.57 -4.21
N SER A 130 -18.26 -12.19 -5.36
CA SER A 130 -17.33 -13.32 -5.44
C SER A 130 -15.91 -12.89 -5.09
N ASN A 131 -15.46 -11.74 -5.62
CA ASN A 131 -14.13 -11.20 -5.36
C ASN A 131 -13.93 -10.82 -3.89
N LEU A 132 -14.95 -10.23 -3.25
CA LEU A 132 -14.89 -9.90 -1.81
C LEU A 132 -14.91 -11.14 -0.92
N THR A 133 -15.63 -12.20 -1.31
CA THR A 133 -15.68 -13.46 -0.56
C THR A 133 -14.35 -14.23 -0.66
N GLU A 134 -13.73 -14.24 -1.84
CA GLU A 134 -12.41 -14.84 -2.04
C GLU A 134 -11.32 -14.09 -1.26
N LEU A 135 -11.40 -12.75 -1.24
CA LEU A 135 -10.46 -11.90 -0.50
C LEU A 135 -10.61 -12.07 1.02
N ALA A 136 -11.84 -12.19 1.54
CA ALA A 136 -12.09 -12.54 2.93
C ALA A 136 -11.57 -13.94 3.29
N GLY A 137 -11.71 -14.91 2.39
CA GLY A 137 -11.18 -16.26 2.55
C GLY A 137 -9.64 -16.29 2.62
N ARG A 138 -8.97 -15.53 1.74
CA ARG A 138 -7.50 -15.43 1.71
C ARG A 138 -6.94 -14.71 2.94
N LEU A 139 -7.62 -13.67 3.42
CA LEU A 139 -7.27 -12.99 4.67
C LEU A 139 -7.44 -13.91 5.88
N SER A 140 -8.53 -14.68 5.94
CA SER A 140 -8.78 -15.65 7.02
C SER A 140 -7.71 -16.76 7.06
N ALA A 141 -7.34 -17.30 5.89
CA ALA A 141 -6.26 -18.29 5.76
C ALA A 141 -4.90 -17.74 6.21
N TRP A 142 -4.58 -16.50 5.84
CA TRP A 142 -3.35 -15.83 6.25
C TRP A 142 -3.25 -15.59 7.76
N THR A 143 -4.37 -15.27 8.42
CA THR A 143 -4.41 -15.10 9.88
C THR A 143 -4.29 -16.41 10.65
N SER A 144 -4.83 -17.52 10.10
CA SER A 144 -4.76 -18.85 10.72
C SER A 144 -3.38 -19.50 10.61
N GLN A 145 -2.59 -19.18 9.59
CA GLN A 145 -1.22 -19.68 9.41
C GLN A 145 -0.18 -19.05 10.39
N ARG A 146 -0.59 -18.06 11.20
CA ARG A 146 0.27 -17.32 12.13
C ARG A 146 0.08 -17.69 13.62
N ARG A 147 -0.67 -18.75 13.94
CA ARG A 147 -0.75 -19.32 15.29
C ARG A 147 0.23 -20.48 15.47
#